data_AF-A0A494VR36-F1
#
_entry.id   AF-A0A494VR36-F1
#
_cell.length_a   1.000
_cell.length_b   1.000
_cell.length_c   1.000
_cell.angle_alpha   90.00
_cell.angle_beta   90.00
_cell.angle_gamma   90.00
#
_symmetry.space_group_name_H-M   'P 1'
#
loop_
_entity.id
_entity.type
_entity.pdbx_description
1 polymer ?
#
loop_
_entity_poly.entity_id
_entity_poly.type
_entity_poly.pdbx_seq_one_letter_code
_entity_poly.pdbx_strand_id
1 'polypeptide(L)' 'MTLTNPPENKIVITDTSCFILLKKINALDILHLSFTHVLTTPEIAEEYGYPLPVWIIIQPAN' A
#
# COMPACT_ATOMS: atom_id res chain seq x y z
N MET A 1 -29.37 -13.73 11.36
CA MET A 1 -28.74 -12.50 10.83
C MET A 1 -27.25 -12.77 10.74
N THR A 2 -26.76 -13.21 9.59
CA THR A 2 -25.34 -13.54 9.40
C THR A 2 -24.58 -12.25 9.11
N LEU A 3 -23.71 -11.85 10.04
CA LEU A 3 -22.74 -10.77 9.86
C LEU A 3 -21.72 -11.23 8.80
N THR A 4 -21.92 -10.85 7.53
CA THR A 4 -20.86 -10.97 6.53
C THR A 4 -19.90 -9.81 6.76
N ASN A 5 -18.71 -10.10 7.28
CA ASN A 5 -17.60 -9.14 7.24
C ASN A 5 -17.48 -8.65 5.78
N PRO A 6 -17.42 -7.33 5.51
CA PRO A 6 -17.16 -6.85 4.16
C PRO A 6 -15.84 -7.47 3.64
N PRO A 7 -15.73 -7.77 2.33
CA PRO A 7 -14.51 -8.35 1.78
C PRO A 7 -13.32 -7.45 2.11
N GLU A 8 -12.28 -8.03 2.71
CA GLU A 8 -11.03 -7.31 2.99
C GLU A 8 -10.49 -6.71 1.69
N ASN A 9 -10.47 -5.38 1.59
CA ASN A 9 -9.98 -4.72 0.39
C ASN A 9 -8.46 -4.57 0.49
N LYS A 10 -7.74 -5.45 -0.22
CA LYS A 10 -6.28 -5.50 -0.24
C LYS A 10 -5.77 -4.98 -1.58
N ILE A 11 -4.71 -4.19 -1.55
CA ILE A 11 -3.95 -3.80 -2.73
C ILE A 11 -2.48 -4.17 -2.55
N VAL A 12 -1.87 -4.67 -3.62
CA VAL A 12 -0.42 -4.88 -3.68
C VAL A 12 0.15 -3.85 -4.64
N ILE A 13 1.04 -3.02 -4.13
CA ILE A 13 1.80 -2.04 -4.91
C ILE A 13 3.12 -2.70 -5.32
N THR A 14 3.23 -3.04 -6.60
CA THR A 14 4.38 -3.75 -7.17
C THR A 14 5.31 -2.84 -7.96
N ASP A 15 4.98 -1.56 -8.11
CA ASP A 15 5.75 -0.62 -8.91
C ASP A 15 6.04 0.65 -8.12
N THR A 16 7.32 1.02 -8.10
CA THR A 16 7.84 2.18 -7.37
C THR A 16 7.26 3.50 -7.87
N SER A 17 6.94 3.60 -9.17
CA SER A 17 6.34 4.80 -9.75
C SER A 17 4.99 5.14 -9.11
N CYS A 18 4.24 4.16 -8.61
CA CYS A 18 2.98 4.40 -7.91
C CYS A 18 3.19 5.24 -6.64
N PHE A 19 4.17 4.86 -5.80
CA PHE A 19 4.51 5.64 -4.61
C PHE A 19 5.09 7.01 -4.96
N ILE A 20 5.95 7.09 -5.97
CA ILE A 20 6.52 8.37 -6.41
C ILE A 20 5.42 9.33 -6.87
N LEU A 21 4.46 8.86 -7.67
CA LEU A 21 3.35 9.68 -8.16
C LEU A 21 2.47 10.16 -7.01
N LEU A 22 2.02 9.26 -6.14
CA LEU A 22 1.18 9.61 -4.98
C LEU A 22 1.88 10.58 -4.04
N LYS A 23 3.19 10.42 -3.82
CA LYS A 23 3.99 11.38 -3.05
C LYS A 23 4.02 12.75 -3.72
N LYS A 24 4.28 12.81 -5.04
CA LYS A 24 4.36 14.08 -5.79
C LYS A 24 3.07 14.89 -5.72
N ILE A 25 1.92 14.22 -5.65
CA ILE A 25 0.61 14.87 -5.51
C ILE A 25 0.11 14.93 -4.06
N ASN A 26 0.94 14.54 -3.08
CA ASN A 26 0.62 14.49 -1.66
C ASN A 26 -0.69 13.72 -1.35
N ALA A 27 -0.88 12.55 -1.96
CA ALA A 27 -2.09 11.74 -1.86
C ALA A 27 -1.83 10.28 -1.44
N LEU A 28 -0.74 9.98 -0.72
CA LEU A 28 -0.46 8.62 -0.25
C LEU A 28 -1.54 8.09 0.69
N ASP A 29 -2.18 8.98 1.45
CA ASP A 29 -3.29 8.70 2.35
C ASP A 29 -4.53 8.12 1.65
N ILE A 30 -4.72 8.37 0.34
CA ILE A 30 -5.82 7.78 -0.42
C ILE A 30 -5.78 6.24 -0.40
N LEU A 31 -4.59 5.65 -0.32
CA LEU A 31 -4.41 4.20 -0.23
C LEU A 31 -4.98 3.67 1.09
N HIS A 32 -4.75 4.38 2.20
CA HIS A 32 -5.25 4.02 3.52
C HIS A 32 -6.77 4.24 3.65
N LEU A 33 -7.32 5.23 2.93
CA LEU A 33 -8.77 5.48 2.90
C LEU A 33 -9.52 4.46 2.03
N SER A 34 -8.87 3.94 0.99
CA SER A 34 -9.51 3.07 -0.01
C SER A 34 -9.35 1.58 0.30
N PHE A 35 -8.24 1.20 0.92
CA PHE A 35 -7.87 -0.19 1.17
C PHE A 35 -7.63 -0.46 2.65
N THR A 36 -8.09 -1.62 3.11
CA THR A 36 -7.86 -2.10 4.47
C THR A 36 -6.42 -2.55 4.66
N HIS A 37 -5.80 -3.09 3.60
CA HIS A 37 -4.40 -3.49 3.59
C HIS A 37 -3.70 -3.02 2.33
N VAL A 38 -2.60 -2.31 2.52
CA VAL A 38 -1.72 -1.86 1.44
C VAL A 38 -0.40 -2.59 1.62
N LEU A 39 -0.05 -3.41 0.64
CA LEU A 39 1.15 -4.23 0.68
C LEU A 39 2.15 -3.77 -0.38
N THR A 40 3.43 -3.92 -0.10
CA THR A 40 4.50 -3.78 -1.09
C THR A 40 5.65 -4.71 -0.75
N THR A 41 6.64 -4.83 -1.64
CA THR A 41 7.80 -5.69 -1.41
C THR A 41 8.99 -4.88 -0.90
N PRO A 42 9.98 -5.53 -0.25
CA PRO A 42 11.20 -4.85 0.20
C PRO A 42 11.94 -4.15 -0.94
N GLU A 43 11.97 -4.76 -2.14
CA GLU A 43 12.66 -4.22 -3.32
C GLU A 43 12.02 -2.90 -3.77
N ILE A 44 10.69 -2.83 -3.77
CA ILE A 44 9.94 -1.61 -4.12
C ILE A 44 10.09 -0.54 -3.05
N ALA A 45 10.09 -0.93 -1.76
CA ALA A 45 10.34 0.01 -0.66
C ALA A 45 11.76 0.61 -0.72
N GLU A 46 12.75 -0.20 -1.09
CA GLU A 46 14.14 0.23 -1.29
C GLU A 46 14.27 1.15 -2.50
N GLU A 47 13.72 0.78 -3.66
CA GLU A 47 13.75 1.60 -4.89
C GLU A 47 13.04 2.95 -4.69
N TYR A 48 11.95 2.98 -3.92
CA TYR A 48 11.26 4.22 -3.58
C TYR A 48 12.16 5.21 -2.83
N GLY A 49 13.09 4.72 -2.01
CA GLY A 49 14.14 5.53 -1.37
C GLY A 49 13.64 6.53 -0.30
N TYR A 50 12.36 6.45 0.09
CA TYR A 50 11.78 7.29 1.13
C TYR A 50 11.03 6.46 2.18
N PRO A 51 10.87 6.98 3.40
CA PRO A 51 10.06 6.33 4.41
C PRO A 51 8.62 6.11 3.92
N LEU A 52 8.17 4.87 4.01
CA LEU A 52 6.77 4.51 3.84
C LEU A 52 6.02 4.66 5.18
N PRO A 53 4.76 5.09 5.19
CA PRO A 53 3.94 5.10 6.40
C PRO A 53 3.80 3.72 7.04
N VAL A 54 3.64 3.68 8.36
CA VAL A 54 3.57 2.44 9.16
C VAL A 54 2.41 1.50 8.80
N TRP A 55 1.37 2.02 8.13
CA TRP A 55 0.22 1.25 7.67
C TRP A 55 0.47 0.51 6.35
N ILE A 56 1.60 0.76 5.68
CA ILE A 56 2.02 -0.02 4.51
C ILE A 56 2.79 -1.24 5.00
N ILE A 57 2.30 -2.42 4.64
CA ILE A 57 2.90 -3.70 5.01
C ILE A 57 3.95 -4.06 3.96
N ILE A 58 5.21 -4.19 4.40
CA ILE A 58 6.29 -4.65 3.53
C ILE A 58 6.44 -6.16 3.72
N GLN A 59 6.22 -6.93 2.66
CA GLN A 59 6.40 -8.39 2.67
C GLN A 59 6.98 -8.91 1.34
N PRO A 60 7.83 -9.95 1.36
CA PRO A 60 8.30 -10.59 0.14
C PRO A 60 7.14 -11.19 -0.68
N ALA A 61 7.25 -11.16 -2.01
CA ALA A 61 6.37 -11.92 -2.89
C ALA A 61 6.80 -13.40 -2.80
N ASN A 62 6.03 -14.19 -2.04
CA ASN A 62 6.33 -15.58 -1.75
C ASN A 62 5.54 -16.55 -2.64
#